data_AF-Q6CKD1-F1
#
_entry.id   AF-Q6CKD1-F1
#
_cell.length_a   1.000
_cell.length_b   1.000
_cell.length_c   1.000
_cell.angle_alpha   90.00
_cell.angle_beta   90.00
_cell.angle_gamma   90.00
#
_symmetry.space_group_name_H-M   'P 1'
#
loop_
_entity.id
_entity.type
_entity.pdbx_description
1 polymer ?
#
loop_
_entity_poly.entity_id
_entity_poly.type
_entity_poly.pdbx_seq_one_letter_code
_entity_poly.pdbx_strand_id
1 'polypeptide(L)'
;MLLSENIKELLQETIKPVQLLEGSTPPQYTSMIITSKGSILWYVNGTTPESYNSSLTNLKMMALLIKDKWCEDQDLTATDTIHHFELEDLHIALARIPDSELLLVLIAGNEFPNGLLGLKLKYALPAFHDLKGYKLSS
;
A
#
# COMPACT_ATOMS: atom_id res chain seq x y z
N MET A 1 -13.74 8.44 16.68
CA MET A 1 -13.30 7.03 16.60
C MET A 1 -13.25 6.67 15.13
N LEU A 2 -12.08 6.31 14.60
CA LEU A 2 -11.98 5.79 13.23
C LEU A 2 -12.74 4.46 13.18
N LEU A 3 -13.73 4.36 12.29
CA LEU A 3 -14.43 3.11 12.04
C LEU A 3 -13.49 2.19 11.26
N SER A 4 -12.91 1.22 11.95
CA SER A 4 -11.96 0.26 11.38
C SER A 4 -12.55 -0.55 10.23
N GLU A 5 -13.87 -0.73 10.21
CA GLU A 5 -14.61 -1.39 9.13
C GLU A 5 -14.58 -0.55 7.85
N ASN A 6 -14.89 0.74 7.91
CA ASN A 6 -14.88 1.63 6.74
C ASN A 6 -13.50 1.72 6.08
N ILE A 7 -12.42 1.73 6.88
CA ILE A 7 -11.04 1.75 6.34
C ILE A 7 -10.74 0.43 5.63
N LYS A 8 -11.18 -0.71 6.19
CA LYS A 8 -11.00 -2.01 5.54
C LYS A 8 -11.80 -2.12 4.24
N GLU A 9 -13.04 -1.63 4.22
CA GLU A 9 -13.83 -1.55 2.99
C GLU A 9 -13.12 -0.72 1.93
N LEU A 10 -12.58 0.45 2.32
CA LEU A 10 -11.83 1.28 1.40
C LEU A 10 -10.58 0.57 0.86
N LEU A 11 -9.83 -0.13 1.71
CA LEU A 11 -8.70 -0.97 1.29
C LEU A 11 -9.13 -2.16 0.42
N GLN A 12 -10.35 -2.63 0.55
CA GLN A 12 -10.88 -3.69 -0.30
C GLN A 12 -11.26 -3.17 -1.69
N GLU A 13 -11.76 -1.93 -1.78
CA GLU A 13 -11.99 -1.27 -3.06
C GLU A 13 -10.69 -1.05 -3.85
N THR A 14 -9.56 -0.75 -3.18
CA THR A 14 -8.27 -0.60 -3.87
C THR A 14 -7.77 -1.90 -4.49
N ILE A 15 -8.25 -3.07 -4.05
CA ILE A 15 -7.80 -4.36 -4.61
C ILE A 15 -8.56 -4.71 -5.89
N LYS A 16 -9.77 -4.18 -6.08
CA LYS A 16 -10.61 -4.52 -7.23
C LYS A 16 -9.89 -4.26 -8.55
N PRO A 17 -10.05 -5.15 -9.55
CA PRO A 17 -9.52 -4.91 -10.88
C PRO A 17 -10.15 -3.68 -11.52
N VAL A 18 -9.36 -2.89 -12.22
CA VAL A 18 -9.83 -1.76 -13.02
C VAL A 18 -9.93 -2.20 -14.47
N GLN A 19 -11.03 -1.88 -15.15
CA GLN A 19 -11.15 -2.11 -16.59
C GLN A 19 -10.29 -1.09 -17.34
N LEU A 20 -9.44 -1.62 -18.22
CA LEU A 20 -8.63 -0.86 -19.16
C LEU A 20 -9.26 -0.96 -20.55
N LEU A 21 -8.76 -0.14 -21.49
CA LEU A 21 -9.19 -0.18 -22.89
C LEU A 21 -8.99 -1.58 -23.52
N GLU A 22 -7.94 -2.29 -23.11
CA GLU A 22 -7.60 -3.64 -23.58
C GLU A 22 -7.50 -4.62 -22.41
N GLY A 23 -8.62 -4.85 -21.70
CA GLY A 23 -8.73 -5.89 -20.67
C GLY A 23 -8.89 -5.35 -19.26
N SER A 24 -8.42 -6.11 -18.25
CA SER A 24 -8.45 -5.70 -16.85
C SER A 24 -7.05 -5.66 -16.26
N THR A 25 -6.86 -4.83 -15.23
CA THR A 25 -5.62 -4.85 -14.45
C THR A 25 -5.36 -6.26 -13.90
N PRO A 26 -4.09 -6.69 -13.84
CA PRO A 26 -3.71 -7.90 -13.10
C PRO A 26 -4.13 -7.82 -11.62
N PRO A 27 -4.17 -8.96 -10.91
CA PRO A 27 -4.58 -8.96 -9.51
C PRO A 27 -3.59 -8.19 -8.64
N GLN A 28 -4.11 -7.31 -7.80
CA GLN A 28 -3.36 -6.74 -6.68
C GLN A 28 -3.47 -7.71 -5.50
N TYR A 29 -2.34 -8.03 -4.87
CA TYR A 29 -2.30 -9.04 -3.81
C TYR A 29 -2.68 -8.50 -2.46
N THR A 30 -2.14 -7.35 -2.07
CA THR A 30 -2.39 -6.78 -0.74
C THR A 30 -2.53 -5.27 -0.80
N SER A 31 -3.44 -4.73 0.00
CA SER A 31 -3.53 -3.30 0.31
C SER A 31 -3.42 -3.14 1.81
N MET A 32 -2.51 -2.28 2.28
CA MET A 32 -2.33 -2.08 3.72
C MET A 32 -1.96 -0.65 4.08
N ILE A 33 -2.28 -0.28 5.32
CA ILE A 33 -1.81 0.94 5.97
C ILE A 33 -0.85 0.53 7.07
N ILE A 34 0.36 1.07 6.98
CA ILE A 34 1.41 0.87 7.97
C ILE A 34 1.77 2.18 8.64
N THR A 35 2.29 2.10 9.86
CA THR A 35 2.83 3.26 10.57
C THR A 35 4.24 3.58 10.10
N SER A 36 4.73 4.78 10.42
CA SER A 36 6.14 5.16 10.27
C SER A 36 7.11 4.22 11.02
N LYS A 37 6.61 3.43 11.98
CA LYS A 37 7.35 2.39 12.71
C LYS A 37 7.27 1.01 12.05
N GLY A 38 6.63 0.88 10.89
CA GLY A 38 6.47 -0.39 10.16
C GLY A 38 5.42 -1.34 10.75
N SER A 39 4.55 -0.86 11.65
CA SER A 39 3.45 -1.66 12.19
C SER A 39 2.23 -1.58 11.28
N ILE A 40 1.60 -2.72 11.00
CA ILE A 40 0.36 -2.78 10.21
C ILE A 40 -0.83 -2.37 11.09
N LEU A 41 -1.57 -1.35 10.67
CA LEU A 41 -2.84 -0.97 11.31
C LEU A 41 -4.03 -1.67 10.65
N TRP A 42 -4.07 -1.65 9.32
CA TRP A 42 -5.12 -2.28 8.52
C TRP A 42 -4.51 -2.93 7.29
N TYR A 43 -5.03 -4.08 6.89
CA TYR A 43 -4.66 -4.75 5.65
C TYR A 43 -5.85 -5.53 5.10
N VAL A 44 -5.84 -5.71 3.78
CA VAL A 44 -6.75 -6.58 3.05
C VAL A 44 -5.94 -7.34 2.02
N ASN A 45 -6.21 -8.63 1.89
CA ASN A 45 -5.61 -9.48 0.86
C ASN A 45 -6.64 -9.72 -0.25
N GLY A 46 -6.17 -9.69 -1.49
CA GLY A 46 -6.94 -9.99 -2.69
C GLY A 46 -6.81 -11.44 -3.10
N THR A 47 -7.01 -11.68 -4.39
CA THR A 47 -6.72 -12.98 -5.02
C THR A 47 -5.23 -13.10 -5.24
N THR A 48 -4.60 -14.07 -4.58
CA THR A 48 -3.15 -14.27 -4.61
C THR A 48 -2.79 -15.68 -5.08
N PRO A 49 -1.65 -15.88 -5.77
CA PRO A 49 -1.16 -17.21 -6.10
C PRO A 49 -0.71 -17.96 -4.83
N GLU A 50 -0.62 -19.30 -4.89
CA GLU A 50 -0.16 -20.13 -3.76
C GLU A 50 1.30 -19.82 -3.35
N SER A 51 2.11 -19.31 -4.28
CA SER A 51 3.47 -18.85 -4.00
C SER A 51 3.51 -17.59 -3.12
N TYR A 52 2.44 -16.81 -3.07
CA TYR A 52 2.36 -15.61 -2.24
C TYR A 52 1.86 -15.95 -0.84
N ASN A 53 2.75 -15.86 0.14
CA ASN A 53 2.38 -16.05 1.54
C ASN A 53 1.67 -14.79 2.08
N SER A 54 0.35 -14.79 2.03
CA SER A 54 -0.51 -13.71 2.53
C SER A 54 -0.72 -13.73 4.06
N SER A 55 0.06 -14.52 4.81
CA SER A 55 -0.07 -14.61 6.27
C SER A 55 0.35 -13.30 6.94
N LEU A 56 -0.28 -12.98 8.07
CA LEU A 56 0.03 -11.78 8.83
C LEU A 56 1.51 -11.72 9.25
N THR A 57 2.15 -12.86 9.51
CA THR A 57 3.58 -12.91 9.86
C THR A 57 4.45 -12.44 8.70
N ASN A 58 4.17 -12.90 7.48
CA ASN A 58 4.91 -12.48 6.30
C ASN A 58 4.63 -11.00 5.98
N LEU A 59 3.38 -10.57 6.06
CA LEU A 59 3.02 -9.16 5.87
C LEU A 59 3.75 -8.25 6.86
N LYS A 60 3.87 -8.65 8.14
CA LYS A 60 4.63 -7.88 9.14
C LYS A 60 6.10 -7.75 8.78
N MET A 61 6.71 -8.84 8.29
CA MET A 61 8.10 -8.81 7.82
C MET A 61 8.25 -7.87 6.62
N MET A 62 7.37 -7.99 5.63
CA MET A 62 7.35 -7.10 4.47
C MET A 62 7.14 -5.63 4.88
N ALA A 63 6.21 -5.35 5.78
CA ALA A 63 5.95 -3.98 6.26
C ALA A 63 7.18 -3.33 6.89
N LEU A 64 7.99 -4.10 7.64
CA LEU A 64 9.25 -3.61 8.20
C LEU A 64 10.28 -3.33 7.10
N LEU A 65 10.49 -4.28 6.18
CA LEU A 65 11.43 -4.12 5.06
C LEU A 65 11.07 -2.92 4.17
N ILE A 66 9.78 -2.77 3.87
CA ILE A 66 9.24 -1.66 3.08
C ILE A 66 9.48 -0.33 3.80
N LYS A 67 9.23 -0.28 5.12
CA LYS A 67 9.45 0.93 5.92
C LYS A 67 10.93 1.29 6.00
N ASP A 68 11.82 0.31 6.14
CA ASP A 68 13.26 0.55 6.19
C ASP A 68 13.77 1.11 4.87
N LYS A 69 13.38 0.51 3.75
CA LYS A 69 13.72 1.00 2.40
C LYS A 69 13.15 2.40 2.13
N TRP A 70 11.91 2.67 2.55
CA TRP A 70 11.33 4.01 2.44
C TRP A 70 12.06 5.05 3.30
N CYS A 71 12.58 4.65 4.46
CA CYS A 71 13.35 5.52 5.34
C CYS A 71 14.70 5.89 4.72
N GLU A 72 15.35 4.96 4.00
CA GLU A 72 16.60 5.21 3.27
C GLU A 72 16.39 6.19 2.10
N ASP A 73 15.27 6.06 1.38
CA ASP A 73 14.95 6.88 0.20
C ASP A 73 14.41 8.28 0.52
N GLN A 74 13.99 8.51 1.77
CA GLN A 74 13.40 9.79 2.19
C GLN A 74 14.38 10.96 2.09
N ASP A 75 15.69 10.71 2.21
CA ASP A 75 16.72 11.75 2.11
C ASP A 75 16.92 12.24 0.66
N LEU A 76 16.35 11.54 -0.32
CA LEU A 76 16.60 11.77 -1.75
C LEU A 76 15.40 12.36 -2.51
N THR A 77 14.19 12.33 -1.94
CA THR A 77 12.95 12.62 -2.68
C THR A 77 11.97 13.49 -1.89
N ALA A 78 11.20 14.32 -2.61
CA ALA A 78 10.22 15.22 -1.99
C ALA A 78 9.12 14.43 -1.26
N THR A 79 8.66 14.95 -0.11
CA THR A 79 7.82 14.25 0.89
C THR A 79 6.42 13.81 0.41
N ASP A 80 6.07 14.07 -0.85
CA ASP A 80 4.75 13.85 -1.46
C ASP A 80 4.83 12.96 -2.72
N THR A 81 5.94 12.25 -2.91
CA THR A 81 6.14 11.35 -4.06
C THR A 81 5.67 9.93 -3.76
N ILE A 82 5.15 9.28 -4.80
CA ILE A 82 4.88 7.84 -4.78
C ILE A 82 6.21 7.12 -4.97
N HIS A 83 6.52 6.20 -4.06
CA HIS A 83 7.71 5.39 -4.11
C HIS A 83 7.38 4.01 -4.65
N HIS A 84 8.30 3.49 -5.46
CA HIS A 84 8.20 2.18 -6.08
C HIS A 84 9.35 1.32 -5.60
N PHE A 85 9.03 0.10 -5.19
CA PHE A 85 10.00 -0.86 -4.73
C PHE A 85 9.70 -2.23 -5.31
N GLU A 86 10.74 -2.92 -5.73
CA GLU A 86 10.67 -4.33 -6.07
C GLU A 86 11.25 -5.12 -4.90
N LEU A 87 10.53 -6.17 -4.51
CA LEU A 87 10.95 -7.14 -3.51
C LEU A 87 10.71 -8.53 -4.09
N GLU A 88 11.78 -9.22 -4.50
CA GLU A 88 11.67 -10.47 -5.25
C GLU A 88 10.81 -10.30 -6.50
N ASP A 89 9.75 -11.08 -6.66
CA ASP A 89 8.79 -11.01 -7.77
C ASP A 89 7.58 -10.09 -7.47
N LEU A 90 7.68 -9.22 -6.45
CA LEU A 90 6.60 -8.33 -6.03
C LEU A 90 6.89 -6.88 -6.39
N HIS A 91 5.88 -6.25 -6.97
CA HIS A 91 5.83 -4.82 -7.19
C HIS A 91 5.10 -4.14 -6.03
N ILE A 92 5.76 -3.15 -5.43
CA ILE A 92 5.26 -2.43 -4.28
C ILE A 92 5.21 -0.95 -4.63
N ALA A 93 4.05 -0.34 -4.44
CA ALA A 93 3.90 1.12 -4.49
C ALA A 93 3.48 1.62 -3.11
N LEU A 94 4.11 2.68 -2.64
CA LEU A 94 3.72 3.30 -1.38
C LEU A 94 3.83 4.82 -1.40
N ALA A 95 3.03 5.43 -0.55
CA ALA A 95 3.00 6.86 -0.38
C ALA A 95 2.59 7.20 1.05
N ARG A 96 3.13 8.32 1.53
CA ARG A 96 2.72 8.89 2.81
C ARG A 96 1.33 9.48 2.69
N ILE A 97 0.45 9.17 3.64
CA ILE A 97 -0.83 9.88 3.75
C ILE A 97 -0.51 11.30 4.25
N PRO A 98 -1.02 12.37 3.59
CA PRO A 98 -0.61 13.74 3.89
C PRO A 98 -0.69 14.11 5.37
N ASP A 99 0.33 14.83 5.86
CA ASP A 99 0.46 15.31 7.25
C ASP A 99 0.37 14.22 8.35
N SER A 100 0.38 12.93 7.98
CA SER A 100 0.19 11.82 8.92
C SER A 100 1.49 11.04 9.17
N GLU A 101 1.44 10.14 10.14
CA GLU A 101 2.48 9.13 10.39
C GLU A 101 2.16 7.78 9.71
N LEU A 102 1.27 7.79 8.72
CA LEU A 102 0.76 6.61 8.04
C LEU A 102 1.26 6.54 6.61
N LEU A 103 1.53 5.32 6.16
CA LEU A 103 1.90 4.98 4.79
C LEU A 103 0.83 4.05 4.23
N LEU A 104 0.34 4.38 3.03
CA LEU A 104 -0.50 3.50 2.24
C LEU A 104 0.40 2.68 1.31
N VAL A 105 0.24 1.36 1.34
CA VAL A 105 1.09 0.41 0.62
C VAL A 105 0.22 -0.53 -0.20
N LEU A 106 0.52 -0.65 -1.49
CA LEU A 106 -0.07 -1.63 -2.40
C LEU A 106 1.01 -2.63 -2.82
N ILE A 107 0.68 -3.92 -2.78
CA ILE A 107 1.54 -5.01 -3.23
C ILE A 107 0.82 -5.76 -4.35
N ALA A 108 1.52 -6.00 -5.45
CA ALA A 108 1.07 -6.81 -6.57
C ALA A 108 2.20 -7.72 -7.07
N GLY A 109 1.87 -8.69 -7.90
CA GLY A 109 2.87 -9.54 -8.56
C GLY A 109 3.60 -8.82 -9.69
N ASN A 110 4.64 -9.47 -10.23
CA ASN A 110 5.47 -8.98 -11.32
C ASN A 110 4.67 -8.70 -12.62
N GLU A 111 3.49 -9.30 -12.76
CA GLU A 111 2.59 -9.07 -13.87
C GLU A 111 1.94 -7.68 -13.84
N PHE A 112 1.88 -7.03 -12.67
CA PHE A 112 1.22 -5.74 -12.48
C PHE A 112 2.19 -4.59 -12.77
N PRO A 113 2.01 -3.76 -13.81
CA PRO A 113 2.98 -2.73 -14.15
C PRO A 113 3.17 -1.69 -13.04
N ASN A 114 4.42 -1.40 -12.67
CA ASN A 114 4.77 -0.43 -11.61
C ASN A 114 4.08 0.93 -11.81
N GLY A 115 4.11 1.47 -13.03
CA GLY A 115 3.45 2.76 -13.32
C GLY A 115 1.94 2.75 -13.10
N LEU A 116 1.28 1.63 -13.38
CA LEU A 116 -0.16 1.47 -13.15
C LEU A 116 -0.46 1.34 -11.65
N LEU A 117 0.41 0.66 -10.89
CA LEU A 117 0.27 0.50 -9.45
C LEU A 117 0.42 1.86 -8.75
N GLY A 118 1.36 2.68 -9.22
CA GLY A 118 1.55 4.06 -8.77
C GLY A 118 0.35 4.94 -9.12
N LEU A 119 -0.18 4.85 -10.34
CA LEU A 119 -1.41 5.56 -10.70
C LEU A 119 -2.59 5.16 -9.81
N LYS A 120 -2.76 3.85 -9.56
CA LYS A 120 -3.81 3.35 -8.68
C LYS A 120 -3.67 3.93 -7.27
N LEU A 121 -2.46 3.94 -6.72
CA LEU A 121 -2.18 4.57 -5.43
C LEU A 121 -2.47 6.07 -5.44
N LYS A 122 -2.03 6.79 -6.48
CA LYS A 122 -2.27 8.24 -6.64
C LYS A 122 -3.74 8.60 -6.56
N TYR A 123 -4.60 7.83 -7.22
CA TYR A 123 -6.04 8.07 -7.22
C TYR A 123 -6.74 7.51 -5.98
N ALA A 124 -6.14 6.54 -5.29
CA ALA A 124 -6.66 6.03 -4.02
C ALA A 124 -6.40 6.98 -2.85
N LEU A 125 -5.25 7.67 -2.81
CA LEU A 125 -4.84 8.53 -1.69
C LEU A 125 -5.90 9.57 -1.25
N PRO A 126 -6.58 10.32 -2.15
CA PRO A 126 -7.63 11.27 -1.75
C PRO A 126 -8.80 10.63 -1.00
N ALA A 127 -9.07 9.34 -1.20
CA ALA A 127 -10.13 8.64 -0.48
C ALA A 127 -9.80 8.43 1.01
N PHE A 128 -8.52 8.49 1.39
CA PHE A 128 -8.04 8.40 2.77
C PHE A 128 -7.93 9.77 3.47
N HIS A 129 -8.66 10.79 3.01
CA HIS A 129 -8.62 12.15 3.57
C HIS A 129 -8.94 12.21 5.07
N ASP A 130 -9.77 11.30 5.59
CA ASP A 130 -10.08 11.19 7.03
C ASP A 130 -8.87 10.79 7.88
N LEU A 131 -7.82 10.22 7.25
CA LEU A 131 -6.56 9.87 7.90
C LEU A 131 -5.50 10.96 7.77
N LYS A 132 -5.81 12.08 7.11
CA LYS A 132 -4.91 13.22 6.99
C LYS A 132 -4.61 13.79 8.38
N GLY A 133 -3.34 14.05 8.66
CA GLY A 133 -2.94 14.58 9.97
C GLY A 133 -2.99 13.57 11.11
N TYR A 134 -3.28 12.29 10.83
CA TYR A 134 -3.35 11.27 11.87
C TYR A 134 -1.98 11.06 12.54
N LYS A 135 -1.94 11.27 13.85
CA LYS A 135 -0.78 11.05 14.71
C LYS A 135 -1.05 9.90 15.65
N LEU A 136 -0.08 9.00 15.79
CA LEU A 136 -0.13 7.99 16.83
C LEU A 136 0.17 8.72 18.14
N SER A 137 -0.78 8.75 19.08
CA SER A 137 -0.52 9.31 20.40
C SER A 137 0.70 8.60 20.99
N SER A 138 1.77 9.36 21.18
CA SER A 138 3.03 8.96 21.81
C SER A 138 2.82 8.46 23.22
#